data_AF-A0A5B7J3I6-F1
#
_entry.id   AF-A0A5B7J3I6-F1
#
_cell.length_a   1.000
_cell.length_b   1.000
_cell.length_c   1.000
_cell.angle_alpha   90.00
_cell.angle_beta   90.00
_cell.angle_gamma   90.00
#
_symmetry.space_group_name_H-M   'P 1'
#
loop_
_entity.id
_entity.type
_entity.pdbx_description
1 polymer ?
#
loop_
_entity_poly.entity_id
_entity_poly.type
_entity_poly.pdbx_seq_one_letter_code
_entity_poly.pdbx_strand_id
1 'polypeptide(L)' 'MYEIHPFSCTCGRSVQVWCDMDTDGGGWTVFLSRQKQTHQFDFNRTWEEYKKGFGRADEEYWLGE' A
#
# COMPACT_ATOMS: atom_id res chain seq x y z
N MET A 1 8.49 -1.63 6.27
CA MET A 1 8.13 -2.11 4.92
C MET A 1 8.49 -3.59 4.82
N TYR A 2 7.61 -4.40 4.26
CA TYR A 2 7.75 -5.85 4.13
C TYR A 2 7.36 -6.29 2.73
N GLU A 3 7.91 -7.42 2.28
CA GLU A 3 7.49 -8.11 1.07
C GLU A 3 6.54 -9.26 1.47
N ILE A 4 5.30 -9.21 0.99
CA ILE A 4 4.31 -10.26 1.24
C ILE A 4 4.04 -11.04 -0.05
N HIS A 5 3.68 -12.31 0.12
CA HIS A 5 3.33 -13.22 -0.98
C HIS A 5 1.87 -13.64 -0.84
N PRO A 6 0.92 -12.90 -1.45
CA PRO A 6 -0.50 -13.24 -1.40
C PRO A 6 -0.77 -14.59 -2.06
N PHE A 7 -1.75 -15.31 -1.53
CA PHE A 7 -2.25 -16.54 -2.15
C PHE A 7 -3.14 -16.18 -3.35
N SER A 8 -2.55 -15.71 -4.43
CA SER A 8 -3.20 -15.51 -5.72
C SER A 8 -2.84 -16.65 -6.67
N CYS A 9 -3.80 -17.14 -7.45
CA CYS A 9 -3.59 -18.12 -8.53
C CYS A 9 -2.62 -17.62 -9.63
N THR A 10 -2.21 -16.35 -9.61
CA THR A 10 -1.03 -15.86 -10.33
C THR A 10 0.21 -16.13 -9.49
N CYS A 11 0.74 -17.34 -9.61
CA CYS A 11 2.00 -17.75 -8.97
C CYS A 11 3.09 -16.68 -9.15
N GLY A 12 3.45 -15.97 -8.07
CA GLY A 12 4.76 -15.34 -7.93
C GLY A 12 4.87 -13.81 -7.96
N ARG A 13 3.79 -13.03 -7.83
CA ARG A 13 3.95 -11.59 -7.58
C ARG A 13 3.92 -11.30 -6.09
N SER A 14 5.10 -11.07 -5.53
CA SER A 14 5.24 -10.42 -4.24
C SER A 14 4.89 -8.95 -4.34
N VAL A 15 4.43 -8.39 -3.23
CA VAL A 15 4.03 -6.99 -3.14
C VAL A 15 4.71 -6.36 -1.93
N GLN A 16 5.25 -5.15 -2.11
CA GLN A 16 5.80 -4.36 -1.02
C GLN A 16 4.68 -3.62 -0.29
N VAL A 17 4.61 -3.81 1.01
CA VAL A 17 3.57 -3.23 1.88
C VAL A 17 4.19 -2.58 3.11
N TRP A 18 3.45 -1.65 3.69
CA TRP A 18 3.70 -1.23 5.06
C TRP A 18 2.94 -2.13 6.02
N CYS A 19 3.66 -2.73 6.96
CA CYS A 19 3.06 -3.47 8.06
C CYS A 19 3.11 -2.59 9.32
N ASP A 20 1.95 -2.24 9.85
CA ASP A 20 1.86 -1.66 11.19
C ASP A 20 1.92 -2.81 12.20
N MET A 21 3.02 -2.82 12.96
CA MET A 21 3.35 -3.84 13.94
C MET A 21 3.13 -3.37 15.38
N ASP A 22 2.61 -2.15 15.58
CA ASP A 22 2.48 -1.52 16.89
C ASP A 22 1.01 -1.34 17.30
N THR A 23 0.14 -0.96 16.36
CA THR A 23 -1.28 -0.70 16.66
C THR A 23 -2.02 -2.00 16.99
N ASP A 24 -2.65 -2.05 18.15
CA ASP A 24 -3.50 -3.17 18.60
C ASP A 24 -2.82 -4.56 18.50
N GLY A 25 -1.53 -4.62 18.85
CA GLY A 25 -0.75 -5.85 18.79
C GLY A 25 -0.14 -6.18 17.41
N GLY A 26 -0.35 -5.30 16.42
CA GLY A 26 0.35 -5.36 15.13
C GLY A 26 -0.18 -6.39 14.14
N GLY A 27 0.57 -6.58 13.04
CA GLY A 27 0.20 -7.51 11.96
C GLY A 27 -0.74 -6.91 10.92
N TRP A 28 -0.95 -5.60 10.95
CA TRP A 28 -1.81 -4.90 10.01
C TRP A 28 -1.08 -4.66 8.70
N THR A 29 -1.68 -5.07 7.58
CA THR A 29 -1.24 -4.62 6.26
C THR A 29 -1.94 -3.31 5.95
N VAL A 30 -1.19 -2.22 5.89
CA VAL A 30 -1.74 -0.92 5.51
C VAL A 30 -1.99 -0.91 4.01
N PHE A 31 -3.18 -0.48 3.58
CA PHE A 31 -3.55 -0.42 2.16
C PHE A 31 -3.71 1.02 1.64
N LEU A 32 -3.87 1.98 2.55
CA LEU A 32 -3.97 3.41 2.28
C LEU A 32 -3.18 4.16 3.36
N SER A 33 -2.29 5.05 2.93
CA SER A 33 -1.54 5.96 3.80
C SER A 33 -1.67 7.39 3.31
N ARG A 34 -2.13 8.29 4.20
CA ARG A 34 -2.23 9.74 3.96
C ARG A 34 -1.50 10.47 5.08
N GLN A 35 -0.51 11.27 4.72
CA GLN A 35 0.38 11.94 5.67
C GLN A 35 0.36 13.44 5.45
N LYS A 36 0.46 14.21 6.54
CA LYS A 36 0.56 15.66 6.42
C LYS A 36 1.99 16.04 6.08
N GLN A 37 2.24 16.31 4.80
CA GLN A 37 3.52 16.72 4.26
C GLN A 37 3.42 18.04 3.49
N THR A 38 4.55 18.72 3.29
CA THR A 38 4.64 20.02 2.61
C THR A 38 4.08 19.97 1.19
N HIS A 39 4.28 18.84 0.48
CA HIS A 39 3.69 18.58 -0.83
C HIS A 39 2.82 17.34 -0.76
N GLN A 40 1.51 17.50 -0.86
CA GLN A 40 0.55 16.39 -0.81
C GLN A 40 0.62 15.55 -2.08
N PHE A 41 0.64 14.24 -1.93
CA PHE A 41 0.51 13.32 -3.06
C PHE A 41 -0.92 13.37 -3.61
N ASP A 42 -1.06 13.36 -4.94
CA ASP A 42 -2.37 13.43 -5.57
C ASP A 42 -3.07 12.06 -5.58
N PHE A 43 -4.26 12.03 -5.00
CA PHE A 43 -5.16 10.87 -4.95
C PHE A 43 -6.34 11.00 -5.92
N ASN A 44 -6.49 12.11 -6.64
CA ASN A 44 -7.51 12.24 -7.68
C ASN A 44 -7.06 11.52 -8.96
N ARG A 45 -7.15 10.18 -8.92
CA ARG A 45 -6.62 9.27 -9.94
C ARG A 45 -7.73 8.54 -10.69
N THR A 46 -7.37 8.00 -11.85
CA THR A 46 -8.26 7.17 -12.67
C THR A 46 -8.53 5.81 -12.03
N TRP A 47 -9.59 5.14 -12.48
CA TRP A 47 -9.92 3.78 -12.06
C TRP A 47 -8.74 2.80 -12.25
N GLU A 48 -8.07 2.87 -13.40
CA GLU A 48 -6.95 1.97 -13.70
C GLU A 48 -5.75 2.19 -12.77
N GLU A 49 -5.49 3.43 -12.34
CA GLU A 49 -4.46 3.73 -11.35
C GLU A 49 -4.83 3.18 -9.96
N TYR A 50 -6.09 3.33 -9.55
CA TYR A 50 -6.58 2.75 -8.30
C TYR A 50 -6.54 1.22 -8.31
N LYS A 51 -6.83 0.61 -9.45
CA LYS A 51 -6.68 -0.84 -9.62
C LYS A 51 -5.21 -1.25 -9.50
N LYS A 52 -4.28 -0.57 -10.18
CA LYS A 52 -2.86 -0.95 -10.16
C LYS A 52 -2.16 -0.67 -8.82
N GLY A 53 -2.61 0.34 -8.08
CA GLY A 53 -1.86 0.89 -6.95
C GLY A 53 -0.89 1.99 -7.37
N PHE A 54 -0.63 2.92 -6.45
CA PHE A 54 0.27 4.06 -6.66
C PHE A 54 0.84 4.57 -5.34
N GLY A 55 1.94 5.34 -5.43
CA GLY A 55 2.66 5.85 -4.26
C GLY A 55 3.69 4.87 -3.73
N ARG A 56 4.22 5.13 -2.52
CA ARG A 56 5.22 4.28 -1.86
C ARG A 56 4.79 3.88 -0.47
N ALA A 57 5.03 2.62 -0.11
CA ALA A 57 4.62 2.07 1.17
C ALA A 57 5.19 2.80 2.40
N ASP A 58 6.35 3.46 2.28
CA ASP A 58 6.97 4.25 3.34
C ASP A 58 6.48 5.71 3.42
N GLU A 59 5.59 6.14 2.50
CA GLU A 59 5.08 7.50 2.40
C GLU A 59 3.53 7.51 2.26
N GLU A 60 2.99 8.33 1.36
CA GLU A 60 1.59 8.25 0.92
C GLU A 60 1.44 7.24 -0.22
N TYR A 61 0.47 6.32 -0.08
CA TYR A 61 0.19 5.32 -1.11
C TYR A 61 -1.19 4.70 -1.04
N TRP A 62 -1.54 4.03 -2.14
CA TRP A 62 -2.66 3.13 -2.30
C TRP A 62 -2.14 1.78 -2.84
N LEU A 63 -2.46 0.68 -2.17
CA LEU A 63 -1.88 -0.64 -2.48
C LEU A 63 -2.27 -1.17 -3.87
N GLY A 64 -3.51 -0.95 -4.30
CA GLY A 64 -4.07 -1.56 -5.51
C GLY A 64 -4.55 -3.00 -5.33
N GLU A 65 -5.26 -3.51 -6.34
CA GLU A 65 -5.79 -4.89 -6.48
C GLU A 65 -5.16 -5.66 -7.66
#